data_AF-E6SM09-F1
#
_entry.id   AF-E6SM09-F1
#
_cell.length_a   1.000
_cell.length_b   1.000
_cell.length_c   1.000
_cell.angle_alpha   90.00
_cell.angle_beta   90.00
_cell.angle_gamma   90.00
#
_symmetry.space_group_name_H-M   'P 1'
#
loop_
_entity.id
_entity.type
_entity.pdbx_description
1 polymer ?
#
loop_
_entity_poly.entity_id
_entity_poly.type
_entity_poly.pdbx_seq_one_letter_code
_entity_poly.pdbx_strand_id
1 'polypeptide(L)'
;MVSLTAFFAGAVLMALELLGSRILAPTLGSSIFVWGSLIGVVLAALSAGYALGGAAADRWPSRAGPALVLVASALWILLLAARGEAWVAALAARVPGPRLAPLAASAALFLLPGLLLGSISPWVVRLAAPEAHRLGRVAGHLYAVSTAGSIAGTWATSFWLIPWLDTTTILKALAAVLAGTALLLAGRRHLAVALPAAAVLGLAVVPPPAPVTVTPDGARVLFQRNTLYHHLRVEDRGDSRFLRFDNSWQSGMYLDDPVRARFEYTDVMHAGWALNPQARRVLLVGLGGGSIPKRILASYPDATVDVVELDPVVVDVARRYFFLPSDPRLRVYVDDGRRFVRQAPGRYDLVMLDAYYADAIPFHLTTVEFLEEVRSRLAPGGVVVANVIGSLEGPRSALLRAFYRTYREVFPEVYLLPVLPVGAEELQNVILLARDDRDAPGPLPAEELARAIAAWTARHPELEALAAAAGWIYDRPVPVDDVPVLRDAYAPVDALLHFERENPLPQVPLPEGGN
;
A
#
# COMPACT_ATOMS: atom_id res chain seq x y z
N MET A 1 -32.49 -18.25 17.39
CA MET A 1 -31.13 -18.77 17.74
C MET A 1 -30.44 -19.32 16.52
N VAL A 2 -30.96 -20.38 15.88
CA VAL A 2 -30.34 -21.00 14.69
C VAL A 2 -30.14 -19.99 13.54
N SER A 3 -31.14 -19.16 13.21
CA SER A 3 -30.97 -18.08 12.20
C SER A 3 -29.97 -17.00 12.62
N LEU A 4 -29.88 -16.65 13.91
CA LEU A 4 -28.87 -15.70 14.41
C LEU A 4 -27.46 -16.27 14.27
N THR A 5 -27.29 -17.58 14.52
CA THR A 5 -26.03 -18.28 14.29
C THR A 5 -25.61 -18.21 12.84
N ALA A 6 -26.53 -18.48 11.90
CA ALA A 6 -26.26 -18.33 10.47
C ALA A 6 -25.86 -16.90 10.11
N PHE A 7 -26.59 -15.90 10.61
CA PHE A 7 -26.31 -14.48 10.37
C PHE A 7 -24.91 -14.08 10.84
N PHE A 8 -24.57 -14.32 12.12
CA PHE A 8 -23.29 -13.88 12.68
C PHE A 8 -22.11 -14.72 12.18
N ALA A 9 -22.29 -16.01 11.90
CA ALA A 9 -21.24 -16.81 11.27
C ALA A 9 -20.90 -16.28 9.88
N GLY A 10 -21.92 -15.96 9.05
CA GLY A 10 -21.73 -15.35 7.74
C GLY A 10 -21.09 -13.95 7.81
N ALA A 11 -21.53 -13.12 8.76
CA ALA A 11 -20.99 -11.78 8.98
C ALA A 11 -19.50 -11.81 9.38
N VAL A 12 -19.16 -12.64 10.37
CA VAL A 12 -17.77 -12.74 10.88
C VAL A 12 -16.84 -13.36 9.85
N LEU A 13 -17.30 -14.38 9.10
CA LEU A 13 -16.51 -15.00 8.05
C LEU A 13 -16.09 -13.98 6.98
N MET A 14 -17.02 -13.18 6.47
CA MET A 14 -16.69 -12.17 5.46
C MET A 14 -15.88 -11.00 6.03
N ALA A 15 -16.15 -10.60 7.28
CA ALA A 15 -15.33 -9.61 7.96
C ALA A 15 -13.88 -10.10 8.12
N LEU A 16 -13.68 -11.37 8.49
CA LEU A 16 -12.36 -11.99 8.62
C LEU A 16 -11.64 -12.06 7.28
N GLU A 17 -12.35 -12.40 6.20
CA GLU A 17 -11.80 -12.40 4.84
C GLU A 17 -11.30 -11.02 4.43
N LEU A 18 -12.09 -9.95 4.67
CA LEU A 18 -11.65 -8.58 4.39
C LEU A 18 -10.46 -8.13 5.24
N LEU A 19 -10.43 -8.53 6.52
CA LEU A 19 -9.29 -8.22 7.41
C LEU A 19 -8.05 -9.04 7.04
N GLY A 20 -8.20 -10.17 6.34
CA GLY A 20 -7.10 -11.02 5.94
C GLY A 20 -6.06 -10.28 5.12
N SER A 21 -6.49 -9.46 4.16
CA SER A 21 -5.55 -8.64 3.36
C SER A 21 -4.80 -7.62 4.22
N ARG A 22 -5.44 -7.06 5.25
CA ARG A 22 -4.82 -6.13 6.21
C ARG A 22 -3.83 -6.79 7.16
N ILE A 23 -3.99 -8.07 7.46
CA ILE A 23 -3.03 -8.86 8.25
C ILE A 23 -1.81 -9.23 7.39
N LEU A 24 -2.02 -9.50 6.09
CA LEU A 24 -0.97 -9.91 5.16
C LEU A 24 -0.14 -8.71 4.64
N ALA A 25 -0.78 -7.56 4.41
CA ALA A 25 -0.18 -6.39 3.75
C ALA A 25 1.14 -5.88 4.37
N PRO A 26 1.32 -5.79 5.71
CA PRO A 26 2.54 -5.26 6.30
C PRO A 26 3.82 -6.04 5.93
N THR A 27 3.69 -7.33 5.57
CA THR A 27 4.83 -8.17 5.18
C THR A 27 4.81 -8.50 3.69
N LEU A 28 3.64 -8.79 3.13
CA LEU A 28 3.50 -9.35 1.78
C LEU A 28 2.96 -8.34 0.75
N GLY A 29 2.63 -7.12 1.17
CA GLY A 29 2.05 -6.08 0.31
C GLY A 29 0.59 -6.35 -0.05
N SER A 30 0.06 -5.57 -0.99
CA SER A 30 -1.36 -5.55 -1.39
C SER A 30 -1.61 -6.02 -2.83
N SER A 31 -0.71 -6.85 -3.37
CA SER A 31 -0.75 -7.30 -4.78
C SER A 31 -1.95 -8.20 -5.12
N ILE A 32 -2.23 -8.35 -6.42
CA ILE A 32 -3.20 -9.31 -6.98
C ILE A 32 -2.96 -10.73 -6.46
N PHE A 33 -1.71 -11.14 -6.28
CA PHE A 33 -1.38 -12.47 -5.77
C PHE A 33 -1.84 -12.67 -4.32
N VAL A 34 -1.80 -11.61 -3.49
CA VAL A 34 -2.30 -11.64 -2.12
C VAL A 34 -3.81 -11.80 -2.09
N TRP A 35 -4.54 -10.98 -2.84
CA TRP A 35 -5.99 -11.07 -2.92
C TRP A 35 -6.48 -12.41 -3.50
N GLY A 36 -5.88 -12.85 -4.61
CA GLY A 36 -6.22 -14.13 -5.24
C GLY A 36 -5.96 -15.33 -4.33
N SER A 37 -4.84 -15.31 -3.60
CA SER A 37 -4.50 -16.34 -2.61
C SER A 37 -5.50 -16.39 -1.46
N LEU A 38 -5.86 -15.22 -0.92
CA LEU A 38 -6.78 -15.11 0.21
C LEU A 38 -8.18 -15.61 -0.14
N ILE A 39 -8.76 -15.09 -1.23
CA ILE A 39 -10.09 -15.50 -1.71
C ILE A 39 -10.09 -16.99 -2.06
N GLY A 40 -9.08 -17.45 -2.80
CA GLY A 40 -8.95 -18.85 -3.20
C GLY A 40 -8.90 -19.82 -2.01
N VAL A 41 -8.10 -19.48 -0.99
CA VAL A 41 -8.02 -20.28 0.24
C VAL A 41 -9.34 -20.25 1.01
N VAL A 42 -9.98 -19.10 1.17
CA VAL A 42 -11.24 -18.99 1.92
C VAL A 42 -12.35 -19.77 1.22
N LEU A 43 -12.46 -19.69 -0.12
CA LEU A 43 -13.43 -20.49 -0.88
C LEU A 43 -13.15 -21.99 -0.79
N ALA A 44 -11.89 -22.43 -0.86
CA ALA A 44 -11.52 -23.82 -0.66
C ALA A 44 -11.86 -24.31 0.76
N ALA A 45 -11.59 -23.48 1.77
CA ALA A 45 -11.92 -23.73 3.16
C ALA A 45 -13.44 -23.87 3.35
N LEU A 46 -14.23 -22.99 2.74
CA LEU A 46 -15.69 -23.03 2.80
C LEU A 46 -16.25 -24.29 2.15
N SER A 47 -15.77 -24.64 0.97
CA SER A 47 -16.17 -25.86 0.26
C SER A 47 -15.93 -27.10 1.12
N ALA A 48 -14.72 -27.24 1.67
CA ALA A 48 -14.38 -28.34 2.60
C ALA A 48 -15.22 -28.27 3.89
N GLY A 49 -15.42 -27.08 4.45
CA GLY A 49 -16.24 -26.83 5.62
C GLY A 49 -17.69 -27.26 5.43
N TYR A 50 -18.29 -26.97 4.27
CA TYR A 50 -19.66 -27.40 3.94
C TYR A 50 -19.78 -28.93 3.92
N ALA A 51 -18.83 -29.62 3.29
CA ALA A 51 -18.82 -31.08 3.23
C ALA A 51 -18.65 -31.72 4.62
N LEU A 52 -17.64 -31.27 5.37
CA LEU A 52 -17.34 -31.79 6.71
C LEU A 52 -18.43 -31.44 7.73
N GLY A 53 -18.97 -30.23 7.65
CA GLY A 53 -20.08 -29.77 8.47
C GLY A 53 -21.35 -30.56 8.23
N GLY A 54 -21.66 -30.89 6.97
CA GLY A 54 -22.80 -31.75 6.63
C GLY A 54 -22.65 -33.15 7.23
N ALA A 55 -21.49 -33.79 7.03
CA ALA A 55 -21.21 -35.11 7.60
C ALA A 55 -21.25 -35.11 9.14
N ALA A 56 -20.69 -34.09 9.78
CA ALA A 56 -20.70 -33.94 11.24
C ALA A 56 -22.11 -33.69 11.78
N ALA A 57 -22.91 -32.89 11.07
CA ALA A 57 -24.28 -32.58 11.45
C ALA A 57 -25.19 -33.83 11.41
N ASP A 58 -24.99 -34.71 10.44
CA ASP A 58 -25.73 -35.98 10.35
C ASP A 58 -25.31 -36.96 11.44
N ARG A 59 -24.01 -37.03 11.76
CA ARG A 59 -23.47 -37.92 12.79
C ARG A 59 -23.77 -37.46 14.21
N TRP A 60 -23.79 -36.15 14.45
CA TRP A 60 -24.01 -35.53 15.77
C TRP A 60 -24.98 -34.34 15.70
N PRO A 61 -26.29 -34.58 15.51
CA PRO A 61 -27.30 -33.52 15.37
C PRO A 61 -27.63 -32.87 16.72
N SER A 62 -26.66 -32.15 17.29
CA SER A 62 -26.78 -31.45 18.57
C SER A 62 -26.37 -29.98 18.44
N ARG A 63 -26.88 -29.13 19.35
CA ARG A 63 -26.48 -27.71 19.43
C ARG A 63 -25.05 -27.52 19.97
N ALA A 64 -24.48 -28.53 20.62
CA ALA A 64 -23.16 -28.45 21.22
C ALA A 64 -22.05 -28.41 20.16
N GLY A 65 -22.20 -29.15 19.06
CA GLY A 65 -21.26 -29.17 17.94
C GLY A 65 -20.97 -27.78 17.34
N PRO A 66 -21.98 -27.09 16.76
CA PRO A 66 -21.76 -25.78 16.17
C PRO A 66 -21.36 -24.73 17.22
N ALA A 67 -21.81 -24.85 18.49
CA ALA A 67 -21.33 -23.97 19.56
C ALA A 67 -19.83 -24.14 19.83
N LEU A 68 -19.33 -25.39 19.86
CA LEU A 68 -17.89 -25.66 20.01
C LEU A 68 -17.10 -25.12 18.82
N VAL A 69 -17.60 -25.28 17.60
CA VAL A 69 -16.99 -24.73 16.38
C VAL A 69 -16.88 -23.20 16.47
N LEU A 70 -17.94 -22.50 16.88
CA LEU A 70 -17.91 -21.04 17.06
C LEU A 70 -16.87 -20.60 18.11
N VAL A 71 -16.76 -21.33 19.24
CA VAL A 71 -15.72 -21.06 20.25
C VAL A 71 -14.32 -21.30 19.68
N ALA A 72 -14.10 -22.39 18.96
CA ALA A 72 -12.83 -22.70 18.32
C ALA A 72 -12.43 -21.61 17.30
N SER A 73 -13.38 -21.17 16.47
CA SER A 73 -13.19 -20.04 15.55
C SER A 73 -12.87 -18.74 16.30
N ALA A 74 -13.56 -18.44 17.40
CA ALA A 74 -13.29 -17.25 18.21
C ALA A 74 -11.86 -17.27 18.80
N LEU A 75 -11.43 -18.41 19.34
CA LEU A 75 -10.08 -18.59 19.87
C LEU A 75 -9.01 -18.45 18.79
N TRP A 76 -9.25 -19.00 17.60
CA TRP A 76 -8.34 -18.83 16.47
C TRP A 76 -8.24 -17.37 16.03
N ILE A 77 -9.37 -16.66 15.91
CA ILE A 77 -9.38 -15.23 15.56
C ILE A 77 -8.64 -14.40 16.62
N LEU A 78 -8.76 -14.70 17.91
CA LEU A 78 -7.95 -14.05 18.94
C LEU A 78 -6.45 -14.32 18.76
N LEU A 79 -6.10 -15.56 18.40
CA LEU A 79 -4.71 -15.91 18.15
C LEU A 79 -4.15 -15.18 16.93
N LEU A 80 -4.96 -15.01 15.87
CA LEU A 80 -4.64 -14.14 14.74
C LEU A 80 -4.49 -12.68 15.18
N ALA A 81 -5.35 -12.17 16.05
CA ALA A 81 -5.25 -10.81 16.58
C ALA A 81 -3.96 -10.58 17.37
N ALA A 82 -3.46 -11.61 18.06
CA ALA A 82 -2.26 -11.53 18.88
C ALA A 82 -0.96 -11.85 18.13
N ARG A 83 -0.99 -12.74 17.14
CA ARG A 83 0.21 -13.34 16.51
C ARG A 83 0.18 -13.33 14.98
N GLY A 84 -0.89 -12.87 14.34
CA GLY A 84 -1.09 -12.92 12.90
C GLY A 84 0.08 -12.33 12.11
N GLU A 85 0.41 -11.06 12.35
CA GLU A 85 1.53 -10.39 11.66
C GLU A 85 2.87 -11.12 11.89
N ALA A 86 3.15 -11.56 13.12
CA ALA A 86 4.37 -12.28 13.44
C ALA A 86 4.48 -13.64 12.72
N TRP A 87 3.35 -14.34 12.56
CA TRP A 87 3.30 -15.58 11.78
C TRP A 87 3.50 -15.35 10.30
N VAL A 88 2.90 -14.29 9.74
CA VAL A 88 3.13 -13.91 8.33
C VAL A 88 4.61 -13.61 8.11
N ALA A 89 5.24 -12.80 8.96
CA ALA A 89 6.67 -12.50 8.88
C ALA A 89 7.54 -13.77 8.97
N ALA A 90 7.26 -14.65 9.93
CA ALA A 90 7.99 -15.90 10.10
C ALA A 90 7.81 -16.88 8.92
N LEU A 91 6.67 -16.85 8.25
CA LEU A 91 6.41 -17.68 7.08
C LEU A 91 7.06 -17.10 5.81
N ALA A 92 6.95 -15.78 5.61
CA ALA A 92 7.57 -15.06 4.50
C ALA A 92 9.10 -15.24 4.49
N ALA A 93 9.73 -15.31 5.67
CA ALA A 93 11.16 -15.60 5.80
C ALA A 93 11.56 -17.02 5.33
N ARG A 94 10.63 -17.98 5.35
CA ARG A 94 10.88 -19.38 4.95
C ARG A 94 10.42 -19.69 3.54
N VAL A 95 9.40 -18.99 3.05
CA VAL A 95 8.82 -19.16 1.73
C VAL A 95 8.94 -17.84 0.98
N PRO A 96 10.05 -17.61 0.27
CA PRO A 96 10.23 -16.39 -0.51
C PRO A 96 9.41 -16.43 -1.79
N GLY A 97 9.11 -15.25 -2.33
CA GLY A 97 8.54 -15.07 -3.66
C GLY A 97 7.11 -14.52 -3.68
N PRO A 98 6.77 -13.72 -4.69
CA PRO A 98 5.55 -12.91 -4.72
C PRO A 98 4.26 -13.72 -4.88
N ARG A 99 4.34 -14.99 -5.31
CA ARG A 99 3.18 -15.87 -5.56
C ARG A 99 2.97 -16.89 -4.45
N LEU A 100 4.03 -17.61 -4.06
CA LEU A 100 3.93 -18.70 -3.09
C LEU A 100 3.82 -18.21 -1.64
N ALA A 101 4.48 -17.10 -1.29
CA ALA A 101 4.43 -16.58 0.07
C ALA A 101 3.00 -16.17 0.50
N PRO A 102 2.24 -15.40 -0.32
CA PRO A 102 0.85 -15.08 0.02
C PRO A 102 -0.08 -16.28 0.07
N LEU A 103 0.12 -17.27 -0.80
CA LEU A 103 -0.65 -18.51 -0.78
C LEU A 103 -0.42 -19.31 0.50
N ALA A 104 0.84 -19.52 0.87
CA ALA A 104 1.20 -20.23 2.08
C ALA A 104 0.70 -19.50 3.34
N ALA A 105 0.83 -18.17 3.39
CA ALA A 105 0.37 -17.36 4.51
C ALA A 105 -1.16 -17.39 4.64
N SER A 106 -1.86 -17.24 3.51
CA SER A 106 -3.32 -17.31 3.48
C SER A 106 -3.82 -18.68 3.94
N ALA A 107 -3.22 -19.75 3.44
CA ALA A 107 -3.53 -21.13 3.84
C ALA A 107 -3.29 -21.36 5.34
N ALA A 108 -2.13 -20.95 5.86
CA ALA A 108 -1.80 -21.14 7.26
C ALA A 108 -2.74 -20.39 8.21
N LEU A 109 -3.14 -19.16 7.86
CA LEU A 109 -3.92 -18.30 8.75
C LEU A 109 -5.43 -18.47 8.61
N PHE A 110 -5.93 -18.70 7.38
CA PHE A 110 -7.37 -18.59 7.09
C PHE A 110 -8.05 -19.91 6.68
N LEU A 111 -7.29 -20.97 6.34
CA LEU A 111 -7.89 -22.26 5.98
C LEU A 111 -8.68 -22.86 7.14
N LEU A 112 -8.09 -22.93 8.34
CA LEU A 112 -8.76 -23.49 9.52
C LEU A 112 -10.00 -22.71 9.94
N PRO A 113 -9.95 -21.38 10.19
CA PRO A 113 -11.14 -20.64 10.59
C PRO A 113 -12.21 -20.61 9.50
N GLY A 114 -11.82 -20.58 8.22
CA GLY A 114 -12.75 -20.69 7.09
C GLY A 114 -13.47 -22.04 7.06
N LEU A 115 -12.75 -23.14 7.28
CA LEU A 115 -13.32 -24.49 7.35
C LEU A 115 -14.30 -24.62 8.52
N LEU A 116 -13.90 -24.14 9.70
CA LEU A 116 -14.73 -24.14 10.90
C LEU A 116 -16.01 -23.33 10.68
N LEU A 117 -15.91 -22.07 10.23
CA LEU A 117 -17.09 -21.22 10.00
C LEU A 117 -17.96 -21.75 8.86
N GLY A 118 -17.37 -22.30 7.80
CA GLY A 118 -18.11 -22.96 6.72
C GLY A 118 -18.95 -24.15 7.19
N SER A 119 -18.46 -24.90 8.17
CA SER A 119 -19.19 -26.05 8.72
C SER A 119 -20.48 -25.70 9.46
N ILE A 120 -20.68 -24.44 9.85
CA ILE A 120 -21.85 -23.98 10.60
C ILE A 120 -23.13 -24.09 9.77
N SER A 121 -23.09 -23.69 8.49
CA SER A 121 -24.30 -23.60 7.65
C SER A 121 -25.03 -24.95 7.49
N PRO A 122 -24.37 -26.06 7.08
CA PRO A 122 -25.02 -27.37 7.04
C PRO A 122 -25.56 -27.83 8.41
N TRP A 123 -24.85 -27.53 9.49
CA TRP A 123 -25.24 -27.94 10.84
C TRP A 123 -26.51 -27.23 11.31
N VAL A 124 -26.58 -25.92 11.06
CA VAL A 124 -27.73 -25.07 11.34
C VAL A 124 -28.95 -25.54 10.53
N VAL A 125 -28.76 -25.93 9.26
CA VAL A 125 -29.83 -26.50 8.43
C VAL A 125 -30.36 -27.81 9.03
N ARG A 126 -29.46 -28.74 9.40
CA ARG A 126 -29.84 -30.02 10.03
C ARG A 126 -30.59 -29.84 11.34
N LEU A 127 -30.20 -28.86 12.16
CA LEU A 127 -30.87 -28.55 13.43
C LEU A 127 -32.25 -27.89 13.26
N ALA A 128 -32.47 -27.16 12.17
CA ALA A 128 -33.73 -26.48 11.88
C ALA A 128 -34.73 -27.34 11.10
N ALA A 129 -34.26 -28.33 10.34
CA ALA A 129 -35.10 -29.27 9.60
C ALA A 129 -34.66 -30.73 9.89
N PRO A 130 -35.11 -31.32 11.01
CA PRO A 130 -34.85 -32.73 11.32
C PRO A 130 -35.52 -33.68 10.31
N GLU A 131 -36.61 -33.25 9.69
CA GLU A 131 -37.41 -34.02 8.74
C GLU A 131 -37.29 -33.47 7.31
N ALA A 132 -37.22 -34.37 6.32
CA ALA A 132 -36.94 -34.04 4.92
C ALA A 132 -38.03 -33.15 4.25
N HIS A 133 -39.27 -33.19 4.75
CA HIS A 133 -40.44 -32.62 4.08
C HIS A 133 -40.45 -31.07 3.99
N ARG A 134 -39.55 -30.37 4.72
CA ARG A 134 -39.37 -28.90 4.66
C ARG A 134 -37.93 -28.45 4.42
N LEU A 135 -37.04 -29.38 4.06
CA LEU A 135 -35.60 -29.15 4.01
C LEU A 135 -35.23 -27.98 3.08
N GLY A 136 -35.80 -27.94 1.87
CA GLY A 136 -35.50 -26.89 0.89
C GLY A 136 -35.88 -25.47 1.36
N ARG A 137 -37.06 -25.30 1.96
CA ARG A 137 -37.52 -23.98 2.45
C ARG A 137 -36.69 -23.49 3.64
N VAL A 138 -36.37 -24.40 4.57
CA VAL A 138 -35.57 -24.08 5.74
C VAL A 138 -34.12 -23.76 5.34
N ALA A 139 -33.52 -24.58 4.47
CA ALA A 139 -32.19 -24.33 3.94
C ALA A 139 -32.13 -22.99 3.19
N GLY A 140 -33.09 -22.72 2.30
CA GLY A 140 -33.18 -21.46 1.56
C GLY A 140 -33.29 -20.23 2.48
N HIS A 141 -34.14 -20.29 3.52
CA HIS A 141 -34.25 -19.20 4.49
C HIS A 141 -32.95 -18.98 5.27
N LEU A 142 -32.28 -20.05 5.71
CA LEU A 142 -31.02 -19.96 6.45
C LEU A 142 -29.87 -19.44 5.59
N TYR A 143 -29.81 -19.84 4.32
CA TYR A 143 -28.86 -19.26 3.37
C TYR A 143 -29.12 -17.78 3.15
N ALA A 144 -30.39 -17.37 2.94
CA ALA A 144 -30.74 -15.95 2.80
C ALA A 144 -30.31 -15.13 4.04
N VAL A 145 -30.55 -15.65 5.25
CA VAL A 145 -30.12 -15.01 6.49
C VAL A 145 -28.59 -14.95 6.62
N SER A 146 -27.89 -16.03 6.25
CA SER A 146 -26.43 -16.05 6.24
C SER A 146 -25.86 -15.02 5.26
N THR A 147 -26.42 -14.93 4.06
CA THR A 147 -26.01 -13.95 3.04
C THR A 147 -26.28 -12.52 3.50
N ALA A 148 -27.43 -12.26 4.13
CA ALA A 148 -27.71 -10.95 4.73
C ALA A 148 -26.68 -10.59 5.83
N GLY A 149 -26.28 -11.58 6.64
CA GLY A 149 -25.21 -11.45 7.63
C GLY A 149 -23.88 -11.13 6.97
N SER A 150 -23.49 -11.88 5.94
CA SER A 150 -22.30 -11.64 5.13
C SER A 150 -22.25 -10.22 4.56
N ILE A 151 -23.33 -9.74 3.94
CA ILE A 151 -23.44 -8.36 3.43
C ILE A 151 -23.26 -7.33 4.56
N ALA A 152 -23.97 -7.51 5.67
CA ALA A 152 -23.87 -6.61 6.81
C ALA A 152 -22.45 -6.60 7.40
N GLY A 153 -21.81 -7.76 7.53
CA GLY A 153 -20.43 -7.90 7.99
C GLY A 153 -19.44 -7.24 7.06
N THR A 154 -19.58 -7.43 5.76
CA THR A 154 -18.76 -6.76 4.73
C THR A 154 -18.89 -5.25 4.82
N TRP A 155 -20.11 -4.69 4.81
CA TRP A 155 -20.32 -3.24 4.88
C TRP A 155 -19.86 -2.66 6.22
N ALA A 156 -20.21 -3.29 7.35
CA ALA A 156 -19.75 -2.87 8.67
C ALA A 156 -18.22 -2.77 8.69
N THR A 157 -17.55 -3.81 8.18
CA THR A 157 -16.09 -3.89 8.18
C THR A 157 -15.44 -2.87 7.26
N SER A 158 -15.89 -2.77 6.00
CA SER A 158 -15.27 -1.90 5.00
C SER A 158 -15.56 -0.40 5.21
N PHE A 159 -16.78 -0.04 5.58
CA PHE A 159 -17.19 1.37 5.64
C PHE A 159 -17.03 2.02 7.02
N TRP A 160 -17.06 1.25 8.10
CA TRP A 160 -17.01 1.82 9.46
C TRP A 160 -15.87 1.26 10.32
N LEU A 161 -15.69 -0.06 10.37
CA LEU A 161 -14.72 -0.65 11.30
C LEU A 161 -13.27 -0.38 10.85
N ILE A 162 -12.91 -0.69 9.60
CA ILE A 162 -11.53 -0.50 9.10
C ILE A 162 -11.09 0.99 9.15
N PRO A 163 -11.92 1.98 8.77
CA PRO A 163 -11.51 3.38 8.83
C PRO A 163 -11.29 3.94 10.24
N TRP A 164 -11.97 3.37 11.26
CA TRP A 164 -12.01 3.93 12.62
C TRP A 164 -11.26 3.11 13.67
N LEU A 165 -11.09 1.80 13.45
CA LEU A 165 -10.48 0.87 14.39
C LEU A 165 -9.27 0.19 13.77
N ASP A 166 -8.31 -0.16 14.61
CA ASP A 166 -7.18 -1.00 14.25
C ASP A 166 -7.61 -2.46 14.02
N THR A 167 -6.89 -3.17 13.14
CA THR A 167 -7.20 -4.56 12.75
C THR A 167 -7.34 -5.47 13.97
N THR A 168 -6.49 -5.31 14.98
CA THR A 168 -6.50 -6.13 16.21
C THR A 168 -7.79 -5.95 17.01
N THR A 169 -8.26 -4.71 17.18
CA THR A 169 -9.54 -4.44 17.87
C THR A 169 -10.72 -5.04 17.11
N ILE A 170 -10.73 -4.95 15.78
CA ILE A 170 -11.79 -5.54 14.97
C ILE A 170 -11.82 -7.06 15.14
N LEU A 171 -10.67 -7.73 15.04
CA LEU A 171 -10.57 -9.18 15.24
C LEU A 171 -11.07 -9.62 16.63
N LYS A 172 -10.71 -8.88 17.68
CA LYS A 172 -11.21 -9.12 19.05
C LYS A 172 -12.74 -8.97 19.13
N ALA A 173 -13.30 -7.95 18.48
CA ALA A 173 -14.75 -7.77 18.42
C ALA A 173 -15.46 -8.92 17.67
N LEU A 174 -14.90 -9.38 16.54
CA LEU A 174 -15.43 -10.53 15.81
C LEU A 174 -15.39 -11.82 16.65
N ALA A 175 -14.29 -12.06 17.38
CA ALA A 175 -14.18 -13.19 18.29
C ALA A 175 -15.23 -13.11 19.42
N ALA A 176 -15.48 -11.92 19.98
CA ALA A 176 -16.52 -11.70 20.99
C ALA A 176 -17.93 -11.98 20.44
N VAL A 177 -18.22 -11.57 19.20
CA VAL A 177 -19.50 -11.89 18.52
C VAL A 177 -19.69 -13.40 18.36
N LEU A 178 -18.65 -14.13 17.92
CA LEU A 178 -18.73 -15.59 17.81
C LEU A 178 -18.93 -16.26 19.18
N ALA A 179 -18.20 -15.83 20.21
CA ALA A 179 -18.33 -16.35 21.56
C ALA A 179 -19.73 -16.10 22.16
N GLY A 180 -20.28 -14.89 21.98
CA GLY A 180 -21.65 -14.55 22.36
C GLY A 180 -22.67 -15.40 21.61
N THR A 181 -22.46 -15.61 20.31
CA THR A 181 -23.33 -16.48 19.49
C THR A 181 -23.28 -17.93 19.95
N ALA A 182 -22.10 -18.44 20.34
CA ALA A 182 -21.92 -19.77 20.89
C ALA A 182 -22.67 -19.95 22.22
N LEU A 183 -22.56 -18.96 23.13
CA LEU A 183 -23.28 -18.94 24.40
C LEU A 183 -24.80 -19.01 24.21
N LEU A 184 -25.33 -18.20 23.30
CA LEU A 184 -26.75 -18.18 22.96
C LEU A 184 -27.21 -19.53 22.38
N LEU A 185 -26.37 -20.21 21.59
CA LEU A 185 -26.70 -21.48 20.97
C LEU A 185 -26.64 -22.67 21.94
N ALA A 186 -25.66 -22.67 22.86
CA ALA A 186 -25.40 -23.79 23.78
C ALA A 186 -26.44 -23.90 24.92
N GLY A 187 -27.04 -22.79 25.35
CA GLY A 187 -28.03 -22.75 26.43
C GLY A 187 -27.44 -22.99 27.84
N ARG A 188 -28.29 -22.83 28.88
CA ARG A 188 -27.88 -22.74 30.30
C ARG A 188 -27.02 -23.91 30.83
N ARG A 189 -27.19 -25.12 30.28
CA ARG A 189 -26.53 -26.35 30.75
C ARG A 189 -25.06 -26.52 30.34
N HIS A 190 -24.59 -25.73 29.38
CA HIS A 190 -23.19 -25.76 28.90
C HIS A 190 -22.43 -24.45 29.21
N LEU A 191 -23.04 -23.58 30.02
CA LEU A 191 -22.48 -22.32 30.49
C LEU A 191 -21.16 -22.50 31.24
N ALA A 192 -20.98 -23.62 31.97
CA ALA A 192 -19.75 -23.90 32.72
C ALA A 192 -18.48 -24.01 31.84
N VAL A 193 -18.63 -24.34 30.55
CA VAL A 193 -17.51 -24.42 29.58
C VAL A 193 -17.40 -23.14 28.74
N ALA A 194 -18.55 -22.51 28.45
CA ALA A 194 -18.61 -21.34 27.59
C ALA A 194 -18.31 -20.02 28.33
N LEU A 195 -18.57 -19.91 29.64
CA LEU A 195 -18.25 -18.72 30.45
C LEU A 195 -16.76 -18.49 30.68
N PRO A 196 -15.93 -19.50 31.04
CA PRO A 196 -14.48 -19.29 31.17
C PRO A 196 -13.85 -18.88 29.84
N ALA A 197 -14.26 -19.50 28.73
CA ALA A 197 -13.83 -19.12 27.39
C ALA A 197 -14.25 -17.68 27.07
N ALA A 198 -15.52 -17.32 27.28
CA ALA A 198 -16.03 -15.96 27.07
C ALA A 198 -15.41 -14.91 28.02
N ALA A 199 -15.02 -15.28 29.24
CA ALA A 199 -14.36 -14.41 30.21
C ALA A 199 -12.88 -14.17 29.86
N VAL A 200 -12.16 -15.20 29.39
CA VAL A 200 -10.82 -15.07 28.80
C VAL A 200 -10.89 -14.22 27.52
N LEU A 201 -11.93 -14.41 26.71
CA LEU A 201 -12.23 -13.59 25.52
C LEU A 201 -12.59 -12.14 25.88
N GLY A 202 -13.33 -11.90 26.97
CA GLY A 202 -13.73 -10.56 27.43
C GLY A 202 -12.59 -9.76 28.09
N LEU A 203 -11.68 -10.42 28.81
CA LEU A 203 -10.47 -9.80 29.36
C LEU A 203 -9.45 -9.43 28.26
N ALA A 204 -9.51 -10.09 27.10
CA ALA A 204 -8.68 -9.77 25.93
C ALA A 204 -9.18 -8.57 25.10
N VAL A 205 -10.40 -8.07 25.36
CA VAL A 205 -11.01 -6.92 24.65
C VAL A 205 -10.53 -5.57 25.20
N VAL A 206 -9.88 -5.53 26.36
CA VAL A 206 -9.22 -4.30 26.82
C VAL A 206 -7.95 -4.10 25.98
N PRO A 207 -7.82 -3.02 25.20
CA PRO A 207 -6.57 -2.71 24.55
C PRO A 207 -5.53 -2.49 25.66
N PRO A 208 -4.39 -3.20 25.67
CA PRO A 208 -3.31 -2.78 26.55
C PRO A 208 -2.99 -1.30 26.21
N PRO A 209 -2.67 -0.45 27.21
CA PRO A 209 -2.18 0.89 26.91
C PRO A 209 -0.99 0.73 25.99
N ALA A 210 -1.08 1.29 24.77
CA ALA A 210 -0.19 0.97 23.64
C ALA A 210 1.27 0.88 24.11
N PRO A 211 1.79 -0.34 24.37
CA PRO A 211 3.22 -0.47 24.59
C PRO A 211 3.80 -0.18 23.22
N VAL A 212 4.84 0.63 23.21
CA VAL A 212 5.75 0.74 22.09
C VAL A 212 6.01 -0.68 21.55
N THR A 213 5.45 -0.99 20.39
CA THR A 213 5.46 -2.35 19.88
C THR A 213 6.79 -2.54 19.18
N VAL A 214 7.65 -3.40 19.73
CA VAL A 214 8.91 -3.75 19.08
C VAL A 214 8.61 -4.87 18.09
N THR A 215 8.84 -4.60 16.82
CA THR A 215 8.72 -5.57 15.73
C THR A 215 9.79 -6.68 15.88
N PRO A 216 9.60 -7.87 15.28
CA PRO A 216 10.56 -8.97 15.39
C PRO A 216 11.99 -8.63 14.94
N ASP A 217 12.15 -7.64 14.06
CA ASP A 217 13.42 -7.11 13.56
C ASP A 217 13.94 -5.91 14.39
N GLY A 218 13.38 -5.69 15.58
CA GLY A 218 13.88 -4.72 16.57
C GLY A 218 13.41 -3.29 16.38
N ALA A 219 12.52 -3.01 15.41
CA ALA A 219 12.01 -1.66 15.18
C ALA A 219 10.94 -1.27 16.21
N ARG A 220 11.04 -0.05 16.71
CA ARG A 220 10.17 0.51 17.73
C ARG A 220 9.00 1.24 17.08
N VAL A 221 7.82 0.64 17.04
CA VAL A 221 6.63 1.24 16.40
C VAL A 221 6.05 2.35 17.28
N LEU A 222 5.99 3.56 16.73
CA LEU A 222 5.47 4.76 17.39
C LEU A 222 4.04 5.08 17.01
N PHE A 223 3.66 4.73 15.79
CA PHE A 223 2.33 4.98 15.23
C PHE A 223 2.02 3.92 14.19
N GLN A 224 0.78 3.44 14.19
CA GLN A 224 0.27 2.53 13.17
C GLN A 224 -1.21 2.81 12.94
N ARG A 225 -1.63 2.93 11.67
CA ARG A 225 -3.03 3.17 11.31
C ARG A 225 -3.32 2.67 9.90
N ASN A 226 -4.48 2.03 9.72
CA ASN A 226 -5.05 1.81 8.39
C ASN A 226 -5.75 3.10 7.94
N THR A 227 -5.38 3.61 6.78
CA THR A 227 -6.09 4.70 6.10
C THR A 227 -6.95 4.13 4.98
N LEU A 228 -7.67 4.99 4.26
CA LEU A 228 -8.38 4.58 3.05
C LEU A 228 -7.42 4.10 1.96
N TYR A 229 -6.16 4.53 2.03
CA TYR A 229 -5.15 4.28 1.01
C TYR A 229 -4.16 3.19 1.44
N HIS A 230 -3.58 3.29 2.65
CA HIS A 230 -2.43 2.46 3.04
C HIS A 230 -2.54 1.91 4.46
N HIS A 231 -1.80 0.85 4.76
CA HIS A 231 -1.40 0.57 6.13
C HIS A 231 -0.16 1.41 6.48
N LEU A 232 -0.35 2.46 7.27
CA LEU A 232 0.72 3.39 7.63
C LEU A 232 1.38 2.96 8.94
N ARG A 233 2.72 2.88 8.95
CA ARG A 233 3.52 2.62 10.16
C ARG A 233 4.68 3.61 10.29
N VAL A 234 4.89 4.10 11.51
CA VAL A 234 6.06 4.90 11.91
C VAL A 234 6.89 4.10 12.89
N GLU A 235 8.17 3.91 12.57
CA GLU A 235 9.07 3.10 13.38
C GLU A 235 10.43 3.76 13.58
N ASP A 236 10.93 3.73 14.81
CA ASP A 236 12.34 4.07 15.10
C ASP A 236 13.20 2.80 14.96
N ARG A 237 14.35 2.94 14.29
CA ARG A 237 15.38 1.92 14.15
C ARG A 237 16.74 2.58 14.34
N GLY A 238 17.38 2.30 15.48
CA GLY A 238 18.67 2.90 15.81
C GLY A 238 18.59 4.43 15.89
N ASP A 239 19.34 5.10 15.04
CA ASP A 239 19.43 6.56 14.93
C ASP A 239 18.37 7.18 14.01
N SER A 240 17.53 6.35 13.38
CA SER A 240 16.65 6.77 12.28
C SER A 240 15.18 6.48 12.59
N ARG A 241 14.29 7.31 12.06
CA ARG A 241 12.84 7.09 12.03
C ARG A 241 12.37 6.90 10.60
N PHE A 242 11.50 5.93 10.37
CA PHE A 242 10.99 5.59 9.05
C PHE A 242 9.46 5.61 8.98
N LEU A 243 8.96 6.01 7.81
CA LEU A 243 7.57 5.93 7.41
C LEU A 243 7.42 4.78 6.42
N ARG A 244 6.44 3.89 6.67
CA ARG A 244 6.14 2.76 5.81
C ARG A 244 4.68 2.77 5.39
N PHE A 245 4.45 2.44 4.12
CA PHE A 245 3.14 2.09 3.58
C PHE A 245 3.15 0.60 3.25
N ASP A 246 2.25 -0.16 3.86
CA ASP A 246 2.22 -1.62 3.76
C ASP A 246 3.60 -2.23 4.09
N ASN A 247 4.28 -2.82 3.11
CA ASN A 247 5.63 -3.38 3.27
C ASN A 247 6.75 -2.45 2.77
N SER A 248 6.43 -1.32 2.15
CA SER A 248 7.36 -0.44 1.42
C SER A 248 7.86 0.72 2.28
N TRP A 249 9.13 1.10 2.09
CA TRP A 249 9.76 2.26 2.73
C TRP A 249 9.45 3.52 1.93
N GLN A 250 8.87 4.52 2.59
CA GLN A 250 8.40 5.72 1.91
C GLN A 250 9.24 6.93 2.26
N SER A 251 9.62 7.05 3.53
CA SER A 251 10.41 8.19 4.00
C SER A 251 11.18 7.86 5.26
N GLY A 252 12.19 8.68 5.55
CA GLY A 252 13.09 8.47 6.67
C GLY A 252 13.72 9.78 7.09
N MET A 253 14.09 9.86 8.37
CA MET A 253 14.89 10.94 8.91
C MET A 253 15.87 10.40 9.95
N TYR A 254 17.01 11.06 10.07
CA TYR A 254 17.85 10.89 11.25
C TYR A 254 17.21 11.62 12.45
N LEU A 255 17.37 11.06 13.64
CA LEU A 255 16.78 11.60 14.87
C LEU A 255 17.58 12.79 15.43
N ASP A 256 18.89 12.84 15.18
CA ASP A 256 19.80 13.90 15.58
C ASP A 256 19.83 15.07 14.59
N ASP A 257 19.64 14.79 13.29
CA ASP A 257 19.45 15.79 12.24
C ASP A 257 18.25 15.45 11.34
N PRO A 258 17.03 15.90 11.70
CA PRO A 258 15.82 15.62 10.92
C PRO A 258 15.76 16.28 9.54
N VAL A 259 16.66 17.22 9.22
CA VAL A 259 16.72 17.88 7.91
C VAL A 259 17.60 17.10 6.94
N ARG A 260 18.63 16.41 7.45
CA ARG A 260 19.48 15.54 6.65
C ARG A 260 18.65 14.44 5.98
N ALA A 261 18.86 14.26 4.69
CA ALA A 261 18.23 13.21 3.91
C ALA A 261 18.66 11.82 4.40
N ARG A 262 17.68 11.00 4.79
CA ARG A 262 17.93 9.58 5.11
C ARG A 262 17.94 8.70 3.87
N PHE A 263 17.20 9.09 2.84
CA PHE A 263 17.21 8.45 1.53
C PHE A 263 17.94 9.37 0.55
N GLU A 264 18.96 8.85 -0.11
CA GLU A 264 19.89 9.60 -0.96
C GLU A 264 19.16 10.32 -2.10
N TYR A 265 18.09 9.72 -2.63
CA TYR A 265 17.29 10.32 -3.71
C TYR A 265 16.70 11.67 -3.29
N THR A 266 16.42 11.89 -2.00
CA THR A 266 15.87 13.16 -1.51
C THR A 266 16.81 14.33 -1.82
N ASP A 267 18.12 14.15 -1.67
CA ASP A 267 19.08 15.19 -2.05
C ASP A 267 19.20 15.26 -3.59
N VAL A 268 19.16 14.14 -4.31
CA VAL A 268 19.25 14.13 -5.80
C VAL A 268 18.05 14.84 -6.45
N MET A 269 16.87 14.85 -5.81
CA MET A 269 15.71 15.64 -6.25
C MET A 269 16.00 17.16 -6.33
N HIS A 270 17.09 17.64 -5.72
CA HIS A 270 17.51 19.04 -5.82
C HIS A 270 18.26 19.37 -7.12
N ALA A 271 18.52 18.37 -7.98
CA ALA A 271 19.20 18.55 -9.27
C ALA A 271 18.48 19.57 -10.19
N GLY A 272 17.18 19.79 -10.00
CA GLY A 272 16.43 20.82 -10.72
C GLY A 272 17.01 22.23 -10.59
N TRP A 273 17.60 22.58 -9.44
CA TRP A 273 18.26 23.88 -9.26
C TRP A 273 19.58 24.02 -10.03
N ALA A 274 20.25 22.92 -10.39
CA ALA A 274 21.43 23.00 -11.26
C ALA A 274 21.04 23.48 -12.67
N LEU A 275 19.83 23.12 -13.13
CA LEU A 275 19.27 23.52 -14.42
C LEU A 275 18.50 24.85 -14.36
N ASN A 276 17.93 25.20 -13.20
CA ASN A 276 17.31 26.49 -12.93
C ASN A 276 17.79 27.09 -11.60
N PRO A 277 18.98 27.72 -11.57
CA PRO A 277 19.59 28.27 -10.34
C PRO A 277 18.80 29.37 -9.65
N GLN A 278 17.82 29.97 -10.33
CA GLN A 278 16.98 31.07 -9.82
C GLN A 278 15.60 30.59 -9.36
N ALA A 279 15.35 29.28 -9.34
CA ALA A 279 14.06 28.73 -8.95
C ALA A 279 13.67 29.12 -7.51
N ARG A 280 12.46 29.66 -7.36
CA ARG A 280 11.88 30.08 -6.07
C ARG A 280 10.52 29.45 -5.79
N ARG A 281 9.76 29.08 -6.81
CA ARG A 281 8.43 28.50 -6.61
C ARG A 281 8.42 27.02 -6.98
N VAL A 282 8.20 26.17 -5.98
CA VAL A 282 8.27 24.72 -6.13
C VAL A 282 6.89 24.12 -5.88
N LEU A 283 6.45 23.26 -6.78
CA LEU A 283 5.35 22.33 -6.54
C LEU A 283 5.93 20.96 -6.27
N LEU A 284 5.52 20.32 -5.19
CA LEU A 284 5.82 18.92 -4.89
C LEU A 284 4.53 18.11 -4.85
N VAL A 285 4.42 17.10 -5.70
CA VAL A 285 3.32 16.13 -5.70
C VAL A 285 3.78 14.89 -4.94
N GLY A 286 3.15 14.63 -3.79
CA GLY A 286 3.59 13.69 -2.76
C GLY A 286 4.23 14.40 -1.56
N LEU A 287 4.16 13.80 -0.36
CA LEU A 287 4.82 14.35 0.84
C LEU A 287 5.69 13.32 1.56
N GLY A 288 5.16 12.10 1.75
CA GLY A 288 5.77 11.10 2.62
C GLY A 288 6.03 11.63 4.04
N GLY A 289 7.26 11.51 4.52
CA GLY A 289 7.71 12.06 5.81
C GLY A 289 8.11 13.54 5.76
N GLY A 290 8.01 14.19 4.59
CA GLY A 290 8.34 15.60 4.44
C GLY A 290 9.83 15.92 4.33
N SER A 291 10.67 14.95 3.95
CA SER A 291 12.12 15.16 3.84
C SER A 291 12.50 16.17 2.75
N ILE A 292 11.90 16.09 1.56
CA ILE A 292 12.12 17.04 0.46
C ILE A 292 11.78 18.49 0.88
N PRO A 293 10.56 18.81 1.34
CA PRO A 293 10.24 20.20 1.70
C PRO A 293 11.07 20.71 2.88
N LYS A 294 11.41 19.87 3.87
CA LYS A 294 12.32 20.27 4.96
C LYS A 294 13.69 20.69 4.42
N ARG A 295 14.27 19.90 3.49
CA ARG A 295 15.55 20.23 2.87
C ARG A 295 15.46 21.52 2.06
N ILE A 296 14.42 21.69 1.26
CA ILE A 296 14.20 22.92 0.47
C ILE A 296 14.16 24.15 1.38
N LEU A 297 13.38 24.11 2.46
CA LEU A 297 13.24 25.26 3.37
C LEU A 297 14.55 25.63 4.08
N ALA A 298 15.43 24.65 4.31
CA ALA A 298 16.74 24.82 4.93
C ALA A 298 17.80 25.32 3.95
N SER A 299 17.85 24.76 2.74
CA SER A 299 18.87 25.08 1.73
C SER A 299 18.55 26.35 0.92
N TYR A 300 17.27 26.71 0.76
CA TYR A 300 16.82 27.80 -0.11
C TYR A 300 15.90 28.78 0.63
N PRO A 301 16.46 29.83 1.27
CA PRO A 301 15.69 30.80 2.06
C PRO A 301 14.54 31.48 1.30
N ASP A 302 14.73 31.74 0.00
CA ASP A 302 13.77 32.44 -0.85
C ASP A 302 12.75 31.51 -1.53
N ALA A 303 12.87 30.19 -1.34
CA ALA A 303 11.97 29.23 -1.95
C ALA A 303 10.63 29.12 -1.21
N THR A 304 9.56 29.01 -1.97
CA THR A 304 8.21 28.68 -1.50
C THR A 304 7.79 27.33 -2.09
N VAL A 305 7.13 26.51 -1.28
CA VAL A 305 6.79 25.13 -1.62
C VAL A 305 5.30 24.91 -1.42
N ASP A 306 4.60 24.61 -2.50
CA ASP A 306 3.27 24.00 -2.46
C ASP A 306 3.45 22.47 -2.51
N VAL A 307 2.91 21.76 -1.53
CA VAL A 307 2.92 20.29 -1.45
C VAL A 307 1.50 19.77 -1.60
N VAL A 308 1.31 18.74 -2.41
CA VAL A 308 0.01 18.08 -2.60
C VAL A 308 0.12 16.64 -2.13
N GLU A 309 -0.60 16.30 -1.08
CA GLU A 309 -0.62 14.96 -0.48
C GLU A 309 -2.04 14.40 -0.52
N LEU A 310 -2.20 13.16 -0.97
CA LEU A 310 -3.51 12.53 -1.13
C LEU A 310 -4.11 12.15 0.23
N ASP A 311 -3.28 11.64 1.14
CA ASP A 311 -3.74 11.12 2.43
C ASP A 311 -3.56 12.15 3.57
N PRO A 312 -4.65 12.69 4.14
CA PRO A 312 -4.55 13.65 5.25
C PRO A 312 -3.83 13.08 6.48
N VAL A 313 -3.86 11.75 6.67
CA VAL A 313 -3.15 11.10 7.79
C VAL A 313 -1.64 11.17 7.59
N VAL A 314 -1.14 11.12 6.34
CA VAL A 314 0.29 11.28 6.03
C VAL A 314 0.75 12.68 6.41
N VAL A 315 -0.05 13.72 6.13
CA VAL A 315 0.25 15.10 6.55
C VAL A 315 0.36 15.23 8.06
N ASP A 316 -0.58 14.64 8.80
CA ASP A 316 -0.56 14.62 10.27
C ASP A 316 0.67 13.89 10.81
N VAL A 317 1.03 12.76 10.20
CA VAL A 317 2.20 11.96 10.58
C VAL A 317 3.49 12.72 10.30
N ALA A 318 3.62 13.35 9.14
CA ALA A 318 4.79 14.15 8.77
C ALA A 318 5.03 15.29 9.78
N ARG A 319 3.96 15.97 10.21
CA ARG A 319 4.03 17.03 11.23
C ARG A 319 4.40 16.48 12.62
N ARG A 320 3.71 15.44 13.08
CA ARG A 320 3.84 14.92 14.47
C ARG A 320 5.12 14.13 14.69
N TYR A 321 5.49 13.28 13.73
CA TYR A 321 6.55 12.29 13.90
C TYR A 321 7.80 12.60 13.07
N PHE A 322 7.69 13.36 11.98
CA PHE A 322 8.84 13.72 11.13
C PHE A 322 9.23 15.20 11.19
N PHE A 323 8.62 15.95 12.11
CA PHE A 323 8.93 17.35 12.38
C PHE A 323 8.82 18.26 11.14
N LEU A 324 7.85 17.99 10.25
CA LEU A 324 7.53 18.92 9.16
C LEU A 324 7.13 20.29 9.76
N PRO A 325 7.85 21.38 9.43
CA PRO A 325 7.67 22.67 10.09
C PRO A 325 6.37 23.35 9.66
N SER A 326 5.87 24.24 10.53
CA SER A 326 4.87 25.24 10.14
C SER A 326 5.61 26.51 9.70
N ASP A 327 5.91 26.62 8.41
CA ASP A 327 6.64 27.74 7.80
C ASP A 327 5.71 28.48 6.81
N PRO A 328 5.65 29.82 6.80
CA PRO A 328 4.82 30.58 5.85
C PRO A 328 5.16 30.31 4.36
N ARG A 329 6.36 29.82 4.08
CA ARG A 329 6.81 29.42 2.74
C ARG A 329 6.32 28.03 2.32
N LEU A 330 5.79 27.23 3.25
CA LEU A 330 5.30 25.88 3.00
C LEU A 330 3.78 25.82 3.10
N ARG A 331 3.12 25.35 2.03
CA ARG A 331 1.68 25.10 2.00
C ARG A 331 1.42 23.65 1.64
N VAL A 332 0.65 22.96 2.47
CA VAL A 332 0.30 21.54 2.23
C VAL A 332 -1.20 21.47 1.93
N TYR A 333 -1.52 20.97 0.73
CA TYR A 333 -2.88 20.74 0.26
C TYR A 333 -3.18 19.24 0.34
N VAL A 334 -4.36 18.90 0.87
CA VAL A 334 -4.88 17.53 0.81
C VAL A 334 -5.76 17.43 -0.43
N ASP A 335 -5.21 16.92 -1.53
CA ASP A 335 -5.91 16.78 -2.82
C ASP A 335 -5.22 15.72 -3.69
N ASP A 336 -5.86 15.31 -4.79
CA ASP A 336 -5.20 14.52 -5.82
C ASP A 336 -4.19 15.39 -6.61
N GLY A 337 -2.99 14.83 -6.86
CA GLY A 337 -1.90 15.54 -7.52
C GLY A 337 -2.26 16.08 -8.90
N ARG A 338 -2.90 15.27 -9.74
CA ARG A 338 -3.30 15.68 -11.10
C ARG A 338 -4.40 16.74 -11.07
N ARG A 339 -5.41 16.52 -10.22
CA ARG A 339 -6.48 17.49 -10.00
C ARG A 339 -5.92 18.84 -9.55
N PHE A 340 -4.97 18.86 -8.61
CA PHE A 340 -4.33 20.07 -8.16
C PHE A 340 -3.56 20.77 -9.28
N VAL A 341 -2.71 20.04 -10.04
CA VAL A 341 -1.95 20.61 -11.17
C VAL A 341 -2.87 21.33 -12.16
N ARG A 342 -4.03 20.74 -12.48
CA ARG A 342 -5.03 21.38 -13.35
C ARG A 342 -5.63 22.66 -12.79
N GLN A 343 -5.68 22.81 -11.48
CA GLN A 343 -6.31 23.95 -10.78
C GLN A 343 -5.30 24.93 -10.19
N ALA A 344 -4.01 24.64 -10.30
CA ALA A 344 -2.96 25.39 -9.61
C ALA A 344 -3.04 26.90 -9.89
N PRO A 345 -2.87 27.76 -8.86
CA PRO A 345 -3.13 29.19 -8.96
C PRO A 345 -2.06 29.96 -9.77
N GLY A 346 -0.99 29.32 -10.22
CA GLY A 346 0.00 29.94 -11.09
C GLY A 346 1.00 28.95 -11.67
N ARG A 347 2.17 29.47 -12.07
CA ARG A 347 3.28 28.68 -12.60
C ARG A 347 4.34 28.42 -11.53
N TYR A 348 5.14 27.38 -11.74
CA TYR A 348 6.21 26.92 -10.87
C TYR A 348 7.54 26.86 -11.62
N ASP A 349 8.62 27.20 -10.93
CA ASP A 349 9.98 27.09 -11.46
C ASP A 349 10.46 25.64 -11.43
N LEU A 350 10.02 24.87 -10.43
CA LEU A 350 10.25 23.44 -10.31
C LEU A 350 8.94 22.70 -10.01
N VAL A 351 8.70 21.60 -10.72
CA VAL A 351 7.64 20.64 -10.37
C VAL A 351 8.29 19.31 -10.04
N MET A 352 8.18 18.90 -8.79
CA MET A 352 8.72 17.67 -8.25
C MET A 352 7.62 16.61 -8.13
N LEU A 353 7.87 15.43 -8.68
CA LEU A 353 6.94 14.30 -8.67
C LEU A 353 7.54 13.16 -7.85
N ASP A 354 6.95 12.91 -6.68
CA ASP A 354 7.36 11.87 -5.73
C ASP A 354 6.11 11.23 -5.10
N ALA A 355 5.21 10.73 -5.96
CA ALA A 355 3.90 10.22 -5.58
C ALA A 355 3.85 8.69 -5.76
N TYR A 356 4.10 7.97 -4.67
CA TYR A 356 3.99 6.51 -4.60
C TYR A 356 2.80 6.10 -3.73
N TYR A 357 2.04 5.09 -4.19
CA TYR A 357 0.94 4.51 -3.41
C TYR A 357 1.44 3.34 -2.54
N ALA A 358 2.22 2.42 -3.12
CA ALA A 358 2.92 1.35 -2.42
C ALA A 358 4.21 1.03 -3.16
N ASP A 359 4.08 0.30 -4.26
CA ASP A 359 5.21 -0.14 -5.12
C ASP A 359 5.22 0.56 -6.48
N ALA A 360 4.22 1.40 -6.77
CA ALA A 360 3.99 2.01 -8.07
C ALA A 360 3.56 3.49 -7.98
N ILE A 361 3.87 4.23 -9.05
CA ILE A 361 3.31 5.56 -9.31
C ILE A 361 1.91 5.36 -9.92
N PRO A 362 0.85 6.01 -9.40
CA PRO A 362 -0.48 5.94 -9.99
C PRO A 362 -0.47 6.28 -11.48
N PHE A 363 -1.07 5.43 -12.32
CA PHE A 363 -0.95 5.54 -13.79
C PHE A 363 -1.35 6.91 -14.32
N HIS A 364 -2.34 7.58 -13.72
CA HIS A 364 -2.81 8.88 -14.17
C HIS A 364 -1.80 10.02 -13.95
N LEU A 365 -0.71 9.77 -13.22
CA LEU A 365 0.43 10.67 -13.01
C LEU A 365 1.64 10.32 -13.90
N THR A 366 1.49 9.39 -14.84
CA THR A 366 2.60 8.91 -15.68
C THR A 366 2.40 9.18 -17.17
N THR A 367 1.25 9.76 -17.55
CA THR A 367 0.80 9.86 -18.95
C THR A 367 1.27 11.13 -19.63
N VAL A 368 1.33 11.10 -20.96
CA VAL A 368 1.57 12.29 -21.80
C VAL A 368 0.61 13.41 -21.42
N GLU A 369 -0.68 13.12 -21.28
CA GLU A 369 -1.72 14.12 -20.97
C GLU A 369 -1.48 14.78 -19.61
N PHE A 370 -1.07 14.01 -18.59
CA PHE A 370 -0.67 14.58 -17.30
C PHE A 370 0.61 15.42 -17.43
N LEU A 371 1.61 14.96 -18.18
CA LEU A 371 2.85 15.72 -18.36
C LEU A 371 2.63 17.02 -19.14
N GLU A 372 1.67 17.07 -20.06
CA GLU A 372 1.23 18.30 -20.72
C GLU A 372 0.55 19.27 -19.73
N GLU A 373 -0.29 18.74 -18.82
CA GLU A 373 -0.87 19.53 -17.73
C GLU A 373 0.24 20.10 -16.82
N VAL A 374 1.24 19.31 -16.47
CA VAL A 374 2.43 19.75 -15.71
C VAL A 374 3.20 20.82 -16.48
N ARG A 375 3.52 20.59 -17.76
CA ARG A 375 4.21 21.54 -18.63
C ARG A 375 3.46 22.88 -18.71
N SER A 376 2.13 22.85 -18.76
CA SER A 376 1.30 24.06 -18.77
C SER A 376 1.46 24.92 -17.51
N ARG A 377 1.91 24.32 -16.39
CA ARG A 377 2.17 24.96 -15.10
C ARG A 377 3.63 25.31 -14.86
N LEU A 378 4.54 25.04 -15.78
CA LEU A 378 5.93 25.48 -15.65
C LEU A 378 6.06 26.97 -16.00
N ALA A 379 6.91 27.67 -15.25
CA ALA A 379 7.44 28.98 -15.63
C ALA A 379 8.43 28.82 -16.79
N PRO A 380 8.76 29.90 -17.53
CA PRO A 380 9.85 29.87 -18.49
C PRO A 380 11.15 29.37 -17.83
N GLY A 381 11.82 28.40 -18.45
CA GLY A 381 12.99 27.74 -17.87
C GLY A 381 12.69 26.78 -16.71
N GLY A 382 11.41 26.47 -16.47
CA GLY A 382 10.99 25.55 -15.42
C GLY A 382 11.40 24.10 -15.68
N VAL A 383 11.66 23.36 -14.61
CA VAL A 383 12.17 21.98 -14.67
C VAL A 383 11.24 21.04 -13.94
N VAL A 384 10.97 19.87 -14.54
CA VAL A 384 10.32 18.75 -13.87
C VAL A 384 11.40 17.84 -13.30
N VAL A 385 11.21 17.41 -12.05
CA VAL A 385 12.07 16.45 -11.37
C VAL A 385 11.21 15.30 -10.87
N ALA A 386 11.42 14.10 -11.38
CA ALA A 386 10.59 12.94 -11.03
C ALA A 386 11.42 11.81 -10.44
N ASN A 387 10.98 11.27 -9.31
CA ASN A 387 11.56 10.08 -8.71
C ASN A 387 10.92 8.83 -9.36
N VAL A 388 11.74 7.99 -9.99
CA VAL A 388 11.30 6.73 -10.61
C VAL A 388 12.15 5.58 -10.09
N ILE A 389 11.50 4.57 -9.50
CA ILE A 389 12.16 3.31 -9.14
C ILE A 389 12.21 2.42 -10.38
N GLY A 390 13.41 2.03 -10.79
CA GLY A 390 13.62 1.19 -11.96
C GLY A 390 15.07 0.78 -12.15
N SER A 391 15.29 -0.19 -13.04
CA SER A 391 16.62 -0.53 -13.55
C SER A 391 16.92 0.32 -14.79
N LEU A 392 18.18 0.71 -14.98
CA LEU A 392 18.62 1.44 -16.18
C LEU A 392 18.65 0.51 -17.41
N GLU A 393 19.04 -0.74 -17.22
CA GLU A 393 19.18 -1.77 -18.26
C GLU A 393 18.54 -3.10 -17.83
N GLY A 394 18.52 -4.07 -18.76
CA GLY A 394 18.03 -5.42 -18.50
C GLY A 394 16.50 -5.54 -18.51
N PRO A 395 15.96 -6.73 -18.19
CA PRO A 395 14.52 -7.02 -18.29
C PRO A 395 13.64 -6.12 -17.40
N ARG A 396 14.16 -5.71 -16.24
CA ARG A 396 13.46 -4.86 -15.24
C ARG A 396 13.45 -3.36 -15.61
N SER A 397 14.06 -2.96 -16.74
CA SER A 397 14.11 -1.56 -17.18
C SER A 397 12.85 -1.07 -17.91
N ALA A 398 11.92 -1.97 -18.26
CA ALA A 398 10.78 -1.66 -19.13
C ALA A 398 9.96 -0.45 -18.65
N LEU A 399 9.69 -0.37 -17.34
CA LEU A 399 8.97 0.77 -16.75
C LEU A 399 9.75 2.08 -16.92
N LEU A 400 11.03 2.13 -16.54
CA LEU A 400 11.86 3.34 -16.64
C LEU A 400 11.97 3.82 -18.10
N ARG A 401 12.13 2.88 -19.04
CA ARG A 401 12.20 3.20 -20.48
C ARG A 401 10.87 3.73 -21.01
N ALA A 402 9.73 3.20 -20.55
CA ALA A 402 8.40 3.72 -20.89
C ALA A 402 8.19 5.15 -20.33
N PHE A 403 8.63 5.42 -19.10
CA PHE A 403 8.67 6.77 -18.54
C PHE A 403 9.53 7.70 -19.38
N TYR A 404 10.78 7.33 -19.63
CA TYR A 404 11.70 8.12 -20.45
C TYR A 404 11.11 8.44 -21.84
N ARG A 405 10.56 7.43 -22.52
CA ARG A 405 9.86 7.60 -23.81
C ARG A 405 8.71 8.60 -23.69
N THR A 406 7.89 8.48 -22.65
CA THR A 406 6.71 9.34 -22.42
C THR A 406 7.11 10.79 -22.12
N TYR A 407 8.15 11.01 -21.32
CA TYR A 407 8.67 12.36 -21.06
C TYR A 407 9.21 13.02 -22.33
N ARG A 408 9.86 12.25 -23.22
CA ARG A 408 10.38 12.77 -24.50
C ARG A 408 9.31 13.18 -25.51
N GLU A 409 8.08 12.72 -25.36
CA GLU A 409 6.95 13.22 -26.17
C GLU A 409 6.56 14.66 -25.80
N VAL A 410 6.82 15.06 -24.54
CA VAL A 410 6.37 16.35 -23.99
C VAL A 410 7.53 17.35 -23.83
N PHE A 411 8.71 16.87 -23.49
CA PHE A 411 9.89 17.68 -23.17
C PHE A 411 11.05 17.37 -24.14
N PRO A 412 11.69 18.40 -24.72
CA PRO A 412 12.83 18.23 -25.62
C PRO A 412 14.08 17.72 -24.90
N GLU A 413 14.25 18.08 -23.62
CA GLU A 413 15.40 17.68 -22.82
C GLU A 413 14.95 16.74 -21.70
N VAL A 414 15.52 15.53 -21.66
CA VAL A 414 15.24 14.52 -20.62
C VAL A 414 16.55 13.86 -20.20
N TYR A 415 16.84 13.86 -18.89
CA TYR A 415 18.04 13.32 -18.28
C TYR A 415 17.69 12.26 -17.24
N LEU A 416 18.54 11.25 -17.09
CA LEU A 416 18.40 10.19 -16.10
C LEU A 416 19.59 10.20 -15.14
N LEU A 417 19.32 10.43 -13.86
CA LEU A 417 20.32 10.48 -12.78
C LEU A 417 20.07 9.30 -11.84
N PRO A 418 20.80 8.19 -11.98
CA PRO A 418 20.75 7.13 -10.98
C PRO A 418 21.22 7.67 -9.63
N VAL A 419 20.66 7.17 -8.54
CA VAL A 419 20.95 7.67 -7.20
C VAL A 419 22.12 6.93 -6.56
N LEU A 420 22.31 5.65 -6.89
CA LEU A 420 23.31 4.79 -6.26
C LEU A 420 24.31 4.25 -7.29
N PRO A 421 25.58 4.03 -6.90
CA PRO A 421 26.62 3.46 -7.77
C PRO A 421 26.48 1.93 -7.87
N VAL A 422 25.29 1.45 -8.22
CA VAL A 422 24.98 0.02 -8.42
C VAL A 422 24.95 -0.33 -9.91
N GLY A 423 24.98 -1.62 -10.23
CA GLY A 423 24.94 -2.09 -11.62
C GLY A 423 23.68 -1.62 -12.35
N ALA A 424 23.77 -1.44 -13.67
CA ALA A 424 22.68 -0.88 -14.47
C ALA A 424 21.39 -1.73 -14.46
N GLU A 425 21.50 -3.04 -14.22
CA GLU A 425 20.35 -3.93 -14.11
C GLU A 425 19.73 -3.95 -12.70
N GLU A 426 20.37 -3.32 -11.70
CA GLU A 426 19.86 -3.27 -10.34
C GLU A 426 18.74 -2.24 -10.18
N LEU A 427 17.76 -2.59 -9.36
CA LEU A 427 16.64 -1.71 -9.06
C LEU A 427 17.10 -0.61 -8.11
N GLN A 428 16.88 0.64 -8.49
CA GLN A 428 17.23 1.81 -7.68
C GLN A 428 16.28 2.98 -7.96
N ASN A 429 16.37 4.03 -7.16
CA ASN A 429 15.81 5.33 -7.53
C ASN A 429 16.64 5.93 -8.68
N VAL A 430 15.95 6.40 -9.71
CA VAL A 430 16.49 7.18 -10.82
C VAL A 430 15.71 8.48 -10.87
N ILE A 431 16.41 9.60 -10.70
CA ILE A 431 15.81 10.92 -10.83
C ILE A 431 15.80 11.31 -12.29
N LEU A 432 14.60 11.48 -12.84
CA LEU A 432 14.39 11.98 -14.19
C LEU A 432 14.23 13.49 -14.15
N LEU A 433 15.06 14.19 -14.91
CA LEU A 433 14.94 15.64 -15.12
C LEU A 433 14.36 15.89 -16.50
N ALA A 434 13.38 16.78 -16.61
CA ALA A 434 12.84 17.19 -17.90
C ALA A 434 12.66 18.71 -17.98
N ARG A 435 13.01 19.30 -19.11
CA ARG A 435 12.99 20.75 -19.32
C ARG A 435 12.49 21.10 -20.71
N ASP A 436 11.80 22.23 -20.81
CA ASP A 436 11.36 22.85 -22.07
C ASP A 436 12.05 24.20 -22.22
N ASP A 437 13.35 24.18 -22.54
CA ASP A 437 14.11 25.37 -22.93
C ASP A 437 14.12 25.49 -24.45
N ARG A 438 13.13 26.19 -25.00
CA ARG A 438 12.92 26.32 -26.45
C ARG A 438 14.02 27.09 -27.17
N ASP A 439 14.82 27.83 -26.41
CA ASP A 439 15.95 28.61 -26.92
C ASP A 439 17.27 27.84 -26.83
N ALA A 440 17.29 26.68 -26.15
CA ALA A 440 18.47 25.82 -26.07
C ALA A 440 18.68 25.03 -27.37
N PRO A 441 19.95 24.79 -27.76
CA PRO A 441 20.29 24.03 -28.98
C PRO A 441 19.96 22.52 -28.87
N GLY A 442 19.43 22.06 -27.73
CA GLY A 442 19.13 20.67 -27.42
C GLY A 442 19.49 20.32 -25.97
N PRO A 443 19.37 19.03 -25.58
CA PRO A 443 19.81 18.58 -24.26
C PRO A 443 21.32 18.80 -24.08
N LEU A 444 21.70 19.25 -22.89
CA LEU A 444 23.07 19.38 -22.45
C LEU A 444 23.78 18.01 -22.51
N PRO A 445 25.04 17.97 -22.97
CA PRO A 445 25.89 16.80 -22.77
C PRO A 445 25.96 16.43 -21.28
N ALA A 446 26.08 15.13 -20.98
CA ALA A 446 26.13 14.65 -19.60
C ALA A 446 27.27 15.32 -18.78
N GLU A 447 28.41 15.60 -19.41
CA GLU A 447 29.51 16.34 -18.77
C GLU A 447 29.14 17.78 -18.38
N GLU A 448 28.32 18.46 -19.19
CA GLU A 448 27.86 19.82 -18.89
C GLU A 448 26.85 19.81 -17.74
N LEU A 449 25.93 18.84 -17.75
CA LEU A 449 25.01 18.63 -16.64
C LEU A 449 25.78 18.30 -15.34
N ALA A 450 26.78 17.43 -15.40
CA ALA A 450 27.65 17.11 -14.26
C ALA A 450 28.38 18.35 -13.74
N ARG A 451 28.91 19.21 -14.63
CA ARG A 451 29.52 20.49 -14.26
C ARG A 451 28.53 21.44 -13.59
N ALA A 452 27.30 21.54 -14.11
CA ALA A 452 26.26 22.37 -13.53
C ALA A 452 25.87 21.88 -12.12
N ILE A 453 25.70 20.57 -11.94
CA ILE A 453 25.42 19.96 -10.65
C ILE A 453 26.58 20.22 -9.68
N ALA A 454 27.83 19.97 -10.10
CA ALA A 454 29.00 20.21 -9.27
C ALA A 454 29.14 21.69 -8.84
N ALA A 455 28.86 22.64 -9.74
CA ALA A 455 28.86 24.07 -9.43
C ALA A 455 27.74 24.46 -8.45
N TRP A 456 26.59 23.78 -8.52
CA TRP A 456 25.50 23.97 -7.57
C TRP A 456 25.84 23.39 -6.19
N THR A 457 26.29 22.13 -6.12
CA THR A 457 26.62 21.46 -4.86
C THR A 457 27.85 22.05 -4.17
N ALA A 458 28.76 22.71 -4.90
CA ALA A 458 29.83 23.50 -4.29
C ALA A 458 29.31 24.64 -3.39
N ARG A 459 28.11 25.17 -3.67
CA ARG A 459 27.44 26.18 -2.83
C ARG A 459 26.45 25.56 -1.83
N HIS A 460 26.16 24.27 -1.98
CA HIS A 460 25.23 23.50 -1.17
C HIS A 460 25.88 22.18 -0.73
N PRO A 461 26.94 22.24 0.11
CA PRO A 461 27.72 21.06 0.50
C PRO A 461 26.90 20.03 1.29
N GLU A 462 25.74 20.43 1.82
CA GLU A 462 24.80 19.55 2.51
C GLU A 462 24.09 18.53 1.60
N LEU A 463 24.20 18.68 0.27
CA LEU A 463 23.62 17.81 -0.75
C LEU A 463 24.63 16.77 -1.26
N GLU A 464 25.21 15.99 -0.34
CA GLU A 464 26.29 15.04 -0.62
C GLU A 464 25.91 14.00 -1.68
N ALA A 465 24.70 13.44 -1.60
CA ALA A 465 24.25 12.43 -2.56
C ALA A 465 24.02 12.99 -3.97
N LEU A 466 23.60 14.27 -4.09
CA LEU A 466 23.52 14.93 -5.40
C LEU A 466 24.92 15.16 -5.99
N ALA A 467 25.88 15.56 -5.16
CA ALA A 467 27.27 15.73 -5.61
C ALA A 467 27.86 14.41 -6.10
N ALA A 468 27.55 13.31 -5.42
CA ALA A 468 27.97 11.96 -5.85
C ALA A 468 27.27 11.54 -7.16
N ALA A 469 25.95 11.79 -7.28
CA ALA A 469 25.16 11.44 -8.46
C ALA A 469 25.64 12.10 -9.76
N ALA A 470 26.32 13.25 -9.67
CA ALA A 470 26.95 13.90 -10.83
C ALA A 470 28.00 13.01 -11.54
N GLY A 471 28.58 12.03 -10.84
CA GLY A 471 29.62 11.16 -11.37
C GLY A 471 29.13 9.98 -12.21
N TRP A 472 27.82 9.72 -12.26
CA TRP A 472 27.26 8.55 -12.94
C TRP A 472 25.94 8.85 -13.69
N ILE A 473 25.80 10.07 -14.19
CA ILE A 473 24.69 10.46 -15.08
C ILE A 473 24.59 9.46 -16.22
N TYR A 474 23.38 8.95 -16.47
CA TYR A 474 23.17 7.95 -17.51
C TYR A 474 23.07 8.63 -18.88
N ASP A 475 24.08 8.40 -19.72
CA ASP A 475 24.26 9.04 -21.03
C ASP A 475 24.17 8.05 -22.21
N ARG A 476 24.02 6.76 -21.92
CA ARG A 476 23.87 5.72 -22.95
C ARG A 476 22.49 5.80 -23.62
N PRO A 477 22.37 5.38 -24.90
CA PRO A 477 21.08 5.30 -25.57
C PRO A 477 20.08 4.45 -24.77
N VAL A 478 18.88 4.97 -24.58
CA VAL A 478 17.77 4.25 -23.94
C VAL A 478 16.92 3.61 -25.04
N PRO A 479 16.89 2.27 -25.18
CA PRO A 479 16.02 1.62 -26.15
C PRO A 479 14.56 1.88 -25.79
N VAL A 480 13.75 2.31 -26.75
CA VAL A 480 12.32 2.66 -26.48
C VAL A 480 11.33 1.94 -27.40
N ASP A 481 11.82 1.20 -28.39
CA ASP A 481 10.98 0.63 -29.46
C ASP A 481 10.01 -0.45 -28.98
N ASP A 482 10.37 -1.18 -27.93
CA ASP A 482 9.62 -2.29 -27.33
C ASP A 482 8.75 -1.89 -26.11
N VAL A 483 8.74 -0.60 -25.74
CA VAL A 483 7.96 -0.10 -24.59
C VAL A 483 6.92 0.94 -25.03
N PRO A 484 5.71 0.96 -24.45
CA PRO A 484 4.67 1.88 -24.88
C PRO A 484 4.97 3.33 -24.47
N VAL A 485 4.40 4.28 -25.21
CA VAL A 485 4.15 5.62 -24.67
C VAL A 485 2.95 5.51 -23.73
N LEU A 486 3.08 6.00 -22.50
CA LEU A 486 2.01 5.96 -21.52
C LEU A 486 1.02 7.10 -21.82
N ARG A 487 -0.21 6.74 -22.13
CA ARG A 487 -1.32 7.68 -22.37
C ARG A 487 -2.48 7.35 -21.45
N ASP A 488 -3.37 8.31 -21.21
CA ASP A 488 -4.59 8.07 -20.41
C ASP A 488 -5.40 6.88 -20.96
N ALA A 489 -5.39 6.68 -22.28
CA ALA A 489 -6.04 5.56 -22.93
C ALA A 489 -5.30 4.21 -22.75
N TYR A 490 -3.99 4.22 -22.49
CA TYR A 490 -3.17 3.01 -22.33
C TYR A 490 -1.88 3.30 -21.55
N ALA A 491 -1.87 2.96 -20.26
CA ALA A 491 -0.71 3.11 -19.37
C ALA A 491 -0.59 1.88 -18.44
N PRO A 492 -0.05 0.75 -18.93
CA PRO A 492 0.02 -0.51 -18.16
C PRO A 492 1.18 -0.50 -17.14
N VAL A 493 1.27 0.52 -16.29
CA VAL A 493 2.38 0.74 -15.35
C VAL A 493 2.59 -0.45 -14.40
N ASP A 494 1.50 -1.04 -13.89
CA ASP A 494 1.56 -2.19 -12.98
C ASP A 494 2.11 -3.45 -13.68
N ALA A 495 1.81 -3.63 -14.97
CA ALA A 495 2.32 -4.75 -15.74
C ALA A 495 3.80 -4.55 -16.10
N LEU A 496 4.21 -3.31 -16.37
CA LEU A 496 5.61 -2.96 -16.65
C LEU A 496 6.53 -3.16 -15.43
N LEU A 497 6.00 -3.04 -14.20
CA LEU A 497 6.72 -3.37 -12.95
C LEU A 497 7.06 -4.86 -12.82
N HIS A 498 6.22 -5.73 -13.39
CA HIS A 498 6.36 -7.18 -13.30
C HIS A 498 6.75 -7.81 -14.64
N PHE A 499 7.22 -6.99 -15.59
CA PHE A 499 7.54 -7.45 -16.93
C PHE A 499 8.80 -8.34 -16.89
N GLU A 500 8.58 -9.65 -16.96
CA GLU A 500 9.59 -10.63 -17.32
C GLU A 500 9.46 -10.87 -18.83
N ARG A 501 10.56 -10.73 -19.58
CA ARG A 501 10.62 -10.81 -21.06
C ARG A 501 9.95 -12.04 -21.68
N GLU A 502 9.64 -13.06 -20.89
CA GLU A 502 9.00 -14.31 -21.32
C GLU A 502 7.48 -14.17 -21.58
N ASN A 503 6.84 -13.02 -21.29
CA ASN A 503 5.41 -12.82 -21.56
C ASN A 503 5.11 -11.39 -22.07
N PRO A 504 5.06 -11.15 -23.40
CA PRO A 504 4.90 -9.81 -23.96
C PRO A 504 3.55 -9.18 -23.60
N LEU A 505 3.53 -7.85 -23.43
CA LEU A 505 2.28 -7.09 -23.24
C LEU A 505 1.38 -7.27 -24.47
N PRO A 506 0.05 -7.43 -24.30
CA PRO A 506 -0.87 -7.47 -25.42
C PRO A 506 -0.74 -6.17 -26.22
N GLN A 507 -0.38 -6.28 -27.50
CA GLN A 507 -0.35 -5.14 -28.40
C GLN A 507 -1.80 -4.69 -28.65
N VAL A 508 -2.18 -3.54 -28.10
CA VAL A 508 -3.44 -2.89 -28.46
C VAL A 508 -3.20 -2.19 -29.81
N PRO A 509 -3.93 -2.55 -30.89
CA PRO A 509 -3.80 -1.84 -32.15
C PRO A 509 -4.19 -0.37 -31.94
N LEU A 510 -3.27 0.54 -32.24
CA LEU A 510 -3.53 1.97 -32.26
C LEU A 510 -4.63 2.24 -33.29
N PRO A 511 -5.63 3.11 -33.00
CA PRO A 511 -6.58 3.52 -34.01
C PRO A 511 -5.82 4.19 -35.16
N GLU A 512 -5.95 3.63 -36.37
CA GLU A 512 -5.43 4.25 -37.58
C GLU A 512 -5.99 5.67 -37.68
N GLY A 513 -5.10 6.65 -37.80
CA GLY A 513 -5.47 8.06 -37.90
C GLY A 513 -6.45 8.26 -39.05
N GLY A 514 -7.66 8.70 -38.72
CA GLY A 514 -8.59 9.24 -39.70
C GLY A 514 -8.06 10.59 -40.20
N ASN A 515 -7.83 10.68 -41.51
CA ASN A 515 -7.54 11.90 -42.26
C ASN A 515 -8.51 13.04 -41.94
#